data_AF-A0A2E1KTC8-F1
#
_entry.id   AF-A0A2E1KTC8-F1
#
_cell.length_a   1.000
_cell.length_b   1.000
_cell.length_c   1.000
_cell.angle_alpha   90.00
_cell.angle_beta   90.00
_cell.angle_gamma   90.00
#
_symmetry.space_group_name_H-M   'P 1'
#
loop_
_entity.id
_entity.type
_entity.pdbx_description
1 polymer ?
#
loop_
_entity_poly.entity_id
_entity_poly.type
_entity_poly.pdbx_seq_one_letter_code
_entity_poly.pdbx_strand_id
1 'polypeptide(L)'
;MTQSTRTVALEPFRTACHRGTQWLLALCNSDGSIGPIGQRLAYYRVPWALQLVGETAAAAGCLDWIDRHMIDADGEFRGVTPRALFDQRYGSYPLACLVTGAHLVGRSDLVRRCTPRLLSWQDAVGGGFYGRRCDIDPQGEQELFPTCQGGMSLLAIGHIDEAIRAGTWVERLWQQQPDVDQRLFQITRGTGELVTDFPPAEAALYVTEKSDPWQHHFNGGIAAALLAGLFLATGEEHWLQSAHNYQAFSMTTDACQFRSMQTCKSGWGAGLLWVATGTPVYRDWTYRMGHWFVEHQFEDGHWENTKFWTPQPSREDNLEITAEFVMHLGHILQFLEAREDSP
;
A
#
# COMPACT_ATOMS: atom_id res chain seq x y z
N MET A 1 -5.93 -0.95 -28.87
CA MET A 1 -5.60 0.46 -29.18
C MET A 1 -4.23 0.51 -29.90
N THR A 2 -3.97 1.41 -30.86
CA THR A 2 -2.60 1.47 -31.48
C THR A 2 -1.57 1.94 -30.45
N GLN A 3 -0.30 1.55 -30.57
CA GLN A 3 0.77 1.95 -29.65
C GLN A 3 0.88 3.49 -29.52
N SER A 4 0.71 4.22 -30.63
CA SER A 4 0.69 5.69 -30.64
C SER A 4 -0.51 6.27 -29.87
N THR A 5 -1.71 5.71 -30.03
CA THR A 5 -2.91 6.14 -29.28
C THR A 5 -2.78 5.84 -27.78
N ARG A 6 -2.10 4.74 -27.42
CA ARG A 6 -1.81 4.36 -26.03
C ARG A 6 -0.80 5.28 -25.35
N THR A 7 0.27 5.64 -26.05
CA THR A 7 1.22 6.64 -25.55
C THR A 7 0.52 7.96 -25.25
N VAL A 8 -0.34 8.43 -26.16
CA VAL A 8 -1.12 9.67 -25.96
C VAL A 8 -2.08 9.56 -24.77
N ALA A 9 -2.74 8.41 -24.57
CA ALA A 9 -3.68 8.22 -23.47
C ALA A 9 -3.00 8.19 -22.09
N LEU A 10 -1.74 7.77 -21.99
CA LEU A 10 -0.99 7.67 -20.73
C LEU A 10 -0.17 8.93 -20.40
N GLU A 11 -0.05 9.87 -21.33
CA GLU A 11 0.76 11.08 -21.13
C GLU A 11 0.34 11.93 -19.92
N PRO A 12 -0.96 12.13 -19.60
CA PRO A 12 -1.36 12.81 -18.38
C PRO A 12 -0.85 12.13 -17.11
N PHE A 13 -0.80 10.79 -17.10
CA PHE A 13 -0.35 10.01 -15.95
C PHE A 13 1.16 10.14 -15.77
N ARG A 14 1.93 10.09 -16.87
CA ARG A 14 3.38 10.35 -16.85
C ARG A 14 3.68 11.75 -16.34
N THR A 15 2.96 12.74 -16.85
CA THR A 15 3.12 14.14 -16.45
C THR A 15 2.86 14.31 -14.96
N ALA A 16 1.75 13.77 -14.44
CA ALA A 16 1.44 13.85 -13.02
C ALA A 16 2.46 13.11 -12.14
N CYS A 17 2.85 11.89 -12.54
CA CYS A 17 3.88 11.12 -11.85
C CYS A 17 5.22 11.88 -11.81
N HIS A 18 5.63 12.49 -12.93
CA HIS A 18 6.83 13.31 -13.02
C HIS A 18 6.75 14.54 -12.11
N ARG A 19 5.64 15.29 -12.12
CA ARG A 19 5.46 16.46 -11.23
C ARG A 19 5.56 16.10 -9.75
N GLY A 20 4.90 15.01 -9.34
CA GLY A 20 5.01 14.52 -7.95
C GLY A 20 6.42 14.08 -7.60
N THR A 21 7.13 13.44 -8.55
CA THR A 21 8.53 13.06 -8.39
C THR A 21 9.43 14.28 -8.22
N GLN A 22 9.27 15.30 -9.06
CA GLN A 22 10.04 16.55 -8.96
C GLN A 22 9.78 17.27 -7.63
N TRP A 23 8.52 17.28 -7.17
CA TRP A 23 8.19 17.82 -5.86
C TRP A 23 8.89 17.07 -4.73
N LEU A 24 8.93 15.73 -4.76
CA LEU A 24 9.67 14.92 -3.77
C LEU A 24 11.18 15.19 -3.83
N LEU A 25 11.77 15.23 -5.02
CA LEU A 25 13.20 15.49 -5.22
C LEU A 25 13.61 16.87 -4.71
N ALA A 26 12.74 17.88 -4.87
CA ALA A 26 12.97 19.22 -4.32
C ALA A 26 13.02 19.25 -2.78
N LEU A 27 12.58 18.18 -2.11
CA LEU A 27 12.70 18.00 -0.66
C LEU A 27 13.93 17.17 -0.26
N CYS A 28 14.63 16.53 -1.19
CA CYS A 28 15.82 15.75 -0.89
C CYS A 28 16.99 16.68 -0.54
N ASN A 29 17.56 16.49 0.64
CA ASN A 29 18.76 17.17 1.09
C ASN A 29 20.01 16.47 0.56
N SER A 30 21.14 17.17 0.53
CA SER A 30 22.41 16.64 0.02
C SER A 30 22.97 15.45 0.82
N ASP A 31 22.52 15.24 2.05
CA ASP A 31 22.97 14.14 2.92
C ASP A 31 22.12 12.86 2.78
N GLY A 32 21.09 12.89 1.93
CA GLY A 32 20.15 11.80 1.68
C GLY A 32 18.86 11.87 2.50
N SER A 33 18.77 12.74 3.50
CA SER A 33 17.49 12.99 4.16
C SER A 33 16.50 13.67 3.20
N ILE A 34 15.21 13.61 3.49
CA ILE A 34 14.18 14.32 2.72
C ILE A 34 13.32 15.14 3.68
N GLY A 35 12.89 16.33 3.27
CA GLY A 35 12.07 17.22 4.11
C GLY A 35 12.82 17.83 5.31
N PRO A 36 12.10 18.45 6.26
CA PRO A 36 12.70 18.95 7.49
C PRO A 36 13.10 17.81 8.42
N ILE A 37 14.40 17.72 8.71
CA ILE A 37 14.98 16.70 9.60
C ILE A 37 14.53 17.00 11.05
N GLY A 38 13.73 16.11 11.67
CA GLY A 38 13.52 16.13 13.13
C GLY A 38 12.10 15.94 13.66
N GLN A 39 11.07 15.83 12.81
CA GLN A 39 9.67 15.84 13.30
C GLN A 39 8.94 14.48 13.21
N ARG A 40 9.06 13.73 12.10
CA ARG A 40 8.38 12.43 11.88
C ARG A 40 9.06 11.64 10.75
N LEU A 41 8.92 10.30 10.76
CA LEU A 41 9.24 9.46 9.60
C LEU A 41 8.16 9.64 8.52
N ALA A 42 8.39 10.55 7.58
CA ALA A 42 7.63 10.61 6.31
C ALA A 42 8.32 9.77 5.20
N TYR A 43 9.38 9.04 5.55
CA TYR A 43 10.43 8.62 4.60
C TYR A 43 10.37 7.15 4.20
N TYR A 44 9.59 6.33 4.89
CA TYR A 44 9.66 4.88 4.76
C TYR A 44 9.24 4.37 3.38
N ARG A 45 8.41 5.12 2.64
CA ARG A 45 7.96 4.79 1.28
C ARG A 45 8.73 5.54 0.20
N VAL A 46 9.42 6.63 0.54
CA VAL A 46 10.12 7.48 -0.43
C VAL A 46 11.13 6.69 -1.27
N PRO A 47 12.01 5.83 -0.71
CA PRO A 47 12.93 5.02 -1.51
C PRO A 47 12.21 4.15 -2.54
N TRP A 48 11.06 3.58 -2.18
CA TRP A 48 10.25 2.79 -3.11
C TRP A 48 9.69 3.67 -4.22
N ALA A 49 9.03 4.78 -3.87
CA ALA A 49 8.44 5.68 -4.86
C ALA A 49 9.48 6.18 -5.87
N LEU A 50 10.64 6.65 -5.39
CA LEU A 50 11.74 7.15 -6.22
C LEU A 50 12.34 6.05 -7.10
N GLN A 51 12.60 4.86 -6.54
CA GLN A 51 13.15 3.76 -7.32
C GLN A 51 12.18 3.30 -8.42
N LEU A 52 10.87 3.30 -8.15
CA LEU A 52 9.86 2.88 -9.13
C LEU A 52 9.82 3.77 -10.37
N VAL A 53 10.15 5.05 -10.22
CA VAL A 53 10.17 6.05 -11.29
C VAL A 53 11.58 6.31 -11.85
N GLY A 54 12.57 5.51 -11.44
CA GLY A 54 13.94 5.55 -11.99
C GLY A 54 14.92 6.50 -11.29
N GLU A 55 14.53 7.12 -10.18
CA GLU A 55 15.37 8.04 -9.41
C GLU A 55 16.30 7.29 -8.43
N THR A 56 17.09 6.34 -8.96
CA THR A 56 17.87 5.38 -8.17
C THR A 56 18.88 6.04 -7.23
N ALA A 57 19.57 7.09 -7.67
CA ALA A 57 20.56 7.78 -6.83
C ALA A 57 19.91 8.43 -5.60
N ALA A 58 18.75 9.08 -5.78
CA ALA A 58 17.99 9.68 -4.69
C ALA A 58 17.42 8.60 -3.75
N ALA A 59 16.86 7.52 -4.30
CA ALA A 59 16.36 6.39 -3.52
C ALA A 59 17.46 5.75 -2.64
N ALA A 60 18.64 5.51 -3.21
CA ALA A 60 19.80 4.97 -2.50
C ALA A 60 20.28 5.92 -1.40
N GLY A 61 20.39 7.22 -1.70
CA GLY A 61 20.75 8.24 -0.71
C GLY A 61 19.79 8.28 0.48
N CYS A 62 18.48 8.17 0.23
CA CYS A 62 17.48 8.06 1.29
C CYS A 62 17.68 6.81 2.16
N LEU A 63 17.95 5.65 1.55
CA LEU A 63 18.22 4.42 2.30
C LEU A 63 19.51 4.51 3.13
N ASP A 64 20.58 5.10 2.59
CA ASP A 64 21.83 5.32 3.33
C ASP A 64 21.63 6.24 4.53
N TRP A 65 20.76 7.24 4.41
CA TRP A 65 20.42 8.10 5.53
C TRP A 65 19.58 7.36 6.58
N ILE A 66 18.54 6.63 6.15
CA ILE A 66 17.68 5.82 7.02
C ILE A 66 18.49 4.76 7.78
N ASP A 67 19.39 4.04 7.12
CA ASP A 67 20.25 3.02 7.73
C ASP A 67 21.10 3.61 8.86
N ARG A 68 21.77 4.75 8.61
CA ARG A 68 22.65 5.39 9.59
C ARG A 68 21.92 5.96 10.80
N HIS A 69 20.71 6.47 10.62
CA HIS A 69 20.03 7.28 11.64
C HIS A 69 18.80 6.63 12.26
N MET A 70 18.16 5.71 11.53
CA MET A 70 16.82 5.24 11.87
C MET A 70 16.70 3.74 12.00
N ILE A 71 17.62 2.95 11.44
CA ILE A 71 17.60 1.49 11.64
C ILE A 71 18.64 1.14 12.69
N ASP A 72 18.27 0.27 13.63
CA ASP A 72 19.19 -0.28 14.63
C ASP A 72 19.83 -1.60 14.15
N ALA A 73 20.60 -2.23 15.03
CA ALA A 73 21.27 -3.49 14.71
C ALA A 73 20.29 -4.65 14.51
N ASP A 74 19.11 -4.58 15.11
CA ASP A 74 18.05 -5.60 15.05
C ASP A 74 17.08 -5.37 13.88
N GLY A 75 17.33 -4.33 13.07
CA GLY A 75 16.53 -4.02 11.89
C GLY A 75 15.22 -3.28 12.20
N GLU A 76 15.09 -2.73 13.40
CA GLU A 76 13.94 -1.96 13.86
C GLU A 76 14.15 -0.45 13.66
N PHE A 77 13.05 0.28 13.51
CA PHE A 77 13.08 1.73 13.55
C PHE A 77 13.43 2.25 14.96
N ARG A 78 14.45 3.11 15.04
CA ARG A 78 14.85 3.87 16.23
C ARG A 78 14.80 5.38 15.98
N GLY A 79 14.81 6.15 17.08
CA GLY A 79 14.96 7.60 17.04
C GLY A 79 13.66 8.35 16.71
N VAL A 80 13.69 9.21 15.69
CA VAL A 80 12.49 9.88 15.17
C VAL A 80 11.73 8.86 14.32
N THR A 81 11.03 7.94 14.98
CA THR A 81 10.15 6.93 14.37
C THR A 81 8.96 7.62 13.67
N PRO A 82 8.06 6.91 12.95
CA PRO A 82 6.79 7.49 12.54
C PRO A 82 5.93 7.69 13.79
N ARG A 83 6.26 8.74 14.56
CA ARG A 83 5.55 9.12 15.78
C ARG A 83 4.09 9.39 15.43
N ALA A 84 3.20 8.94 16.31
CA ALA A 84 1.73 8.94 16.21
C ALA A 84 1.13 7.56 15.91
N LEU A 85 0.25 7.45 14.91
CA LEU A 85 -0.58 6.27 14.69
C LEU A 85 0.23 4.99 14.54
N PHE A 86 1.34 5.02 13.78
CA PHE A 86 2.17 3.84 13.51
C PHE A 86 2.87 3.25 14.75
N ASP A 87 3.15 4.06 15.77
CA ASP A 87 3.67 3.55 17.05
C ASP A 87 2.57 2.88 17.88
N GLN A 88 1.31 3.28 17.69
CA GLN A 88 0.15 2.77 18.43
C GLN A 88 -0.56 1.62 17.72
N ARG A 89 -0.54 1.62 16.38
CA ARG A 89 -1.28 0.74 15.48
C ARG A 89 -0.62 0.72 14.10
N TYR A 90 -0.65 -0.39 13.37
CA TYR A 90 -0.01 -0.56 12.06
C TYR A 90 1.53 -0.55 12.06
N GLY A 91 2.17 -0.93 13.16
CA GLY A 91 3.62 -0.76 13.31
C GLY A 91 4.49 -1.56 12.31
N SER A 92 3.94 -2.61 11.69
CA SER A 92 4.63 -3.34 10.61
C SER A 92 4.66 -2.58 9.28
N TYR A 93 3.71 -1.68 9.04
CA TYR A 93 3.46 -1.08 7.73
C TYR A 93 4.62 -0.22 7.22
N PRO A 94 5.22 0.69 8.02
CA PRO A 94 6.39 1.44 7.58
C PRO A 94 7.57 0.53 7.22
N LEU A 95 7.80 -0.52 8.02
CA LEU A 95 8.93 -1.43 7.82
C LEU A 95 8.73 -2.26 6.55
N ALA A 96 7.51 -2.74 6.31
CA ALA A 96 7.16 -3.48 5.09
C ALA A 96 7.40 -2.63 3.82
N CYS A 97 7.00 -1.35 3.82
CA CYS A 97 7.25 -0.43 2.71
C CYS A 97 8.76 -0.17 2.52
N LEU A 98 9.51 0.04 3.62
CA LEU A 98 10.95 0.27 3.56
C LEU A 98 11.69 -0.93 2.99
N VAL A 99 11.35 -2.14 3.43
CA VAL A 99 11.95 -3.39 2.92
C VAL A 99 11.72 -3.54 1.42
N THR A 100 10.52 -3.19 0.93
CA THR A 100 10.22 -3.19 -0.52
C THR A 100 11.12 -2.21 -1.26
N GLY A 101 11.23 -0.96 -0.79
CA GLY A 101 12.12 0.03 -1.38
C GLY A 101 13.59 -0.40 -1.38
N ALA A 102 14.06 -0.97 -0.26
CA ALA A 102 15.43 -1.48 -0.13
C ALA A 102 15.70 -2.63 -1.12
N HIS A 103 14.74 -3.54 -1.29
CA HIS A 103 14.82 -4.62 -2.26
C HIS A 103 14.95 -4.08 -3.69
N LEU A 104 14.07 -3.15 -4.10
CA LEU A 104 14.07 -2.58 -5.44
C LEU A 104 15.35 -1.82 -5.78
N VAL A 105 16.00 -1.19 -4.79
CA VAL A 105 17.30 -0.50 -4.95
C VAL A 105 18.48 -1.48 -4.94
N GLY A 106 18.30 -2.71 -4.43
CA GLY A 106 19.37 -3.71 -4.30
C GLY A 106 20.14 -3.64 -2.97
N ARG A 107 19.59 -3.02 -1.93
CA ARG A 107 20.16 -2.95 -0.57
C ARG A 107 19.90 -4.24 0.22
N SER A 108 20.51 -5.34 -0.23
CA SER A 108 20.36 -6.66 0.38
C SER A 108 20.77 -6.72 1.86
N ASP A 109 21.68 -5.85 2.28
CA ASP A 109 22.10 -5.73 3.68
C ASP A 109 20.97 -5.21 4.58
N LEU A 110 20.19 -4.23 4.12
CA LEU A 110 18.99 -3.73 4.81
C LEU A 110 17.87 -4.75 4.77
N VAL A 111 17.60 -5.35 3.60
CA VAL A 111 16.59 -6.41 3.47
C VAL A 111 16.86 -7.53 4.47
N ARG A 112 18.09 -8.05 4.51
CA ARG A 112 18.48 -9.11 5.45
C ARG A 112 18.34 -8.71 6.92
N ARG A 113 18.64 -7.44 7.25
CA ARG A 113 18.58 -6.95 8.64
C ARG A 113 17.14 -6.70 9.11
N CYS A 114 16.31 -6.09 8.28
CA CYS A 114 14.93 -5.70 8.63
C CYS A 114 13.92 -6.86 8.54
N THR A 115 14.18 -7.87 7.71
CA THR A 115 13.21 -8.96 7.48
C THR A 115 12.83 -9.75 8.75
N PRO A 116 13.77 -10.18 9.62
CA PRO A 116 13.40 -10.85 10.88
C PRO A 116 12.47 -9.99 11.73
N ARG A 117 12.69 -8.67 11.74
CA ARG A 117 11.82 -7.76 12.48
C ARG A 117 10.44 -7.64 11.84
N LEU A 118 10.34 -7.55 10.51
CA LEU A 118 9.05 -7.59 9.82
C LEU A 118 8.27 -8.89 10.13
N LEU A 119 8.96 -10.04 10.10
CA LEU A 119 8.36 -11.35 10.41
C LEU A 119 7.85 -11.46 11.84
N SER A 120 8.46 -10.75 12.79
CA SER A 120 7.99 -10.75 14.18
C SER A 120 6.60 -10.12 14.39
N TRP A 121 6.06 -9.43 13.38
CA TRP A 121 4.69 -8.93 13.36
C TRP A 121 3.68 -9.93 12.80
N GLN A 122 4.13 -10.94 12.04
CA GLN A 122 3.27 -11.96 11.48
C GLN A 122 3.00 -13.03 12.55
N ASP A 123 1.73 -13.36 12.75
CA ASP A 123 1.36 -14.56 13.49
C ASP A 123 1.82 -15.80 12.72
N ALA A 124 2.71 -16.58 13.33
CA ALA A 124 3.28 -17.76 12.70
C ALA A 124 2.24 -18.86 12.38
N VAL A 125 1.09 -18.85 13.06
CA VAL A 125 -0.01 -19.80 12.84
C VAL A 125 -1.09 -19.18 11.97
N GLY A 126 -1.61 -18.03 12.40
CA GLY A 126 -2.71 -17.34 11.72
C GLY A 126 -2.28 -16.59 10.47
N GLY A 127 -1.01 -16.24 10.27
CA GLY A 127 -0.52 -15.55 9.07
C GLY A 127 -0.86 -14.07 8.96
N GLY A 128 -1.81 -13.57 9.75
CA GLY A 128 -2.15 -12.16 9.85
C GLY A 128 -1.07 -11.36 10.58
N PHE A 129 -0.98 -10.07 10.28
CA PHE A 129 -0.05 -9.16 10.92
C PHE A 129 -0.74 -8.41 12.06
N TYR A 130 -0.13 -8.45 13.24
CA TYR A 130 -0.63 -7.74 14.41
C TYR A 130 -0.64 -6.23 14.18
N GLY A 131 -1.72 -5.59 14.60
CA GLY A 131 -1.89 -4.15 14.53
C GLY A 131 -0.98 -3.42 15.52
N ARG A 132 -0.76 -3.97 16.72
CA ARG A 132 -0.07 -3.27 17.81
C ARG A 132 1.09 -4.10 18.35
N ARG A 133 2.17 -3.40 18.73
CA ARG A 133 3.39 -4.04 19.25
C ARG A 133 3.18 -4.67 20.63
N CYS A 134 2.32 -4.07 21.45
CA CYS A 134 2.04 -4.54 22.80
C CYS A 134 1.08 -5.74 22.85
N ASP A 135 0.43 -6.05 21.73
CA ASP A 135 -0.67 -7.04 21.65
C ASP A 135 -0.29 -8.17 20.68
N ILE A 136 0.96 -8.64 20.71
CA ILE A 136 1.41 -9.80 19.92
C ILE A 136 1.15 -11.07 20.73
N ASP A 137 -0.13 -11.46 20.77
CA ASP A 137 -0.62 -12.63 21.49
C ASP A 137 -1.92 -13.17 20.83
N PRO A 138 -2.53 -14.27 21.31
CA PRO A 138 -3.74 -14.81 20.71
C PRO A 138 -4.97 -13.87 20.72
N GLN A 139 -5.06 -12.91 21.63
CA GLN A 139 -6.14 -11.91 21.68
C GLN A 139 -5.82 -10.66 20.86
N GLY A 140 -4.56 -10.49 20.47
CA GLY A 140 -4.10 -9.40 19.63
C GLY A 140 -4.87 -9.24 18.32
N GLU A 141 -5.18 -8.00 17.95
CA GLU A 141 -5.82 -7.67 16.69
C GLU A 141 -4.84 -7.80 15.53
N GLN A 142 -5.27 -8.49 14.46
CA GLN A 142 -4.60 -8.61 13.17
C GLN A 142 -5.42 -7.87 12.12
N GLU A 143 -4.77 -7.09 11.27
CA GLU A 143 -5.47 -6.12 10.41
C GLU A 143 -5.20 -6.37 8.93
N LEU A 144 -6.20 -6.10 8.09
CA LEU A 144 -6.16 -6.43 6.68
C LEU A 144 -5.04 -5.72 5.92
N PHE A 145 -4.98 -4.39 5.98
CA PHE A 145 -4.00 -3.68 5.15
C PHE A 145 -2.53 -3.90 5.58
N PRO A 146 -2.15 -3.96 6.87
CA PRO A 146 -0.78 -4.31 7.25
C PRO A 146 -0.44 -5.74 6.85
N THR A 147 -1.39 -6.67 6.95
CA THR A 147 -1.21 -8.05 6.47
C THR A 147 -0.97 -8.09 4.97
N CYS A 148 -1.74 -7.33 4.19
CA CYS A 148 -1.58 -7.27 2.74
C CYS A 148 -0.23 -6.66 2.35
N GLN A 149 0.14 -5.51 2.95
CA GLN A 149 1.42 -4.87 2.68
C GLN A 149 2.60 -5.76 3.11
N GLY A 150 2.54 -6.35 4.31
CA GLY A 150 3.57 -7.27 4.80
C GLY A 150 3.72 -8.49 3.90
N GLY A 151 2.61 -9.12 3.51
CA GLY A 151 2.59 -10.24 2.58
C GLY A 151 3.18 -9.89 1.20
N MET A 152 2.85 -8.73 0.64
CA MET A 152 3.42 -8.28 -0.63
C MET A 152 4.92 -8.01 -0.52
N SER A 153 5.36 -7.38 0.56
CA SER A 153 6.78 -7.13 0.81
C SER A 153 7.54 -8.45 0.91
N LEU A 154 7.02 -9.43 1.66
CA LEU A 154 7.61 -10.75 1.81
C LEU A 154 7.67 -11.52 0.49
N LEU A 155 6.59 -11.45 -0.31
CA LEU A 155 6.55 -12.04 -1.64
C LEU A 155 7.66 -11.46 -2.53
N ALA A 156 7.81 -10.13 -2.54
CA ALA A 156 8.81 -9.45 -3.36
C ALA A 156 10.25 -9.87 -3.02
N ILE A 157 10.54 -10.14 -1.74
CA ILE A 157 11.88 -10.55 -1.29
C ILE A 157 12.09 -12.07 -1.25
N GLY A 158 11.15 -12.86 -1.77
CA GLY A 158 11.27 -14.32 -1.90
C GLY A 158 10.87 -15.13 -0.66
N HIS A 159 10.24 -14.52 0.33
CA HIS A 159 9.64 -15.20 1.49
C HIS A 159 8.23 -15.70 1.15
N ILE A 160 8.17 -16.65 0.20
CA ILE A 160 6.93 -17.10 -0.42
C ILE A 160 6.00 -17.78 0.59
N ASP A 161 6.51 -18.64 1.47
CA ASP A 161 5.70 -19.33 2.47
C ASP A 161 5.04 -18.35 3.45
N GLU A 162 5.78 -17.33 3.89
CA GLU A 162 5.25 -16.26 4.73
C GLU A 162 4.18 -15.44 4.00
N ALA A 163 4.39 -15.14 2.72
CA ALA A 163 3.42 -14.43 1.90
C ALA A 163 2.13 -15.25 1.67
N ILE A 164 2.27 -16.57 1.46
CA ILE A 164 1.15 -17.50 1.38
C ILE A 164 0.35 -17.48 2.68
N ARG A 165 1.00 -17.53 3.85
CA ARG A 165 0.30 -17.45 5.15
C ARG A 165 -0.51 -16.16 5.28
N ALA A 166 0.04 -15.02 4.83
CA ALA A 166 -0.69 -13.76 4.78
C ALA A 166 -1.90 -13.85 3.83
N GLY A 167 -1.74 -14.42 2.63
CA GLY A 167 -2.83 -14.66 1.69
C GLY A 167 -3.93 -15.54 2.27
N THR A 168 -3.59 -16.66 2.91
CA THR A 168 -4.56 -17.56 3.54
C THR A 168 -5.31 -16.86 4.68
N TRP A 169 -4.65 -15.99 5.44
CA TRP A 169 -5.33 -15.15 6.43
C TRP A 169 -6.38 -14.25 5.78
N VAL A 170 -6.03 -13.59 4.66
CA VAL A 170 -6.94 -12.72 3.90
C VAL A 170 -8.14 -13.51 3.37
N GLU A 171 -7.95 -14.71 2.83
CA GLU A 171 -9.05 -15.57 2.39
C GLU A 171 -9.98 -15.96 3.54
N ARG A 172 -9.43 -16.31 4.71
CA ARG A 172 -10.23 -16.63 5.90
C ARG A 172 -11.02 -15.43 6.39
N LEU A 173 -10.43 -14.23 6.39
CA LEU A 173 -11.13 -13.00 6.74
C LEU A 173 -12.33 -12.78 5.83
N TRP A 174 -12.17 -13.00 4.52
CA TRP A 174 -13.26 -12.89 3.55
C TRP A 174 -14.39 -13.89 3.82
N GLN A 175 -14.05 -15.15 4.11
CA GLN A 175 -15.03 -16.21 4.38
C GLN A 175 -15.87 -15.97 5.63
N GLN A 176 -15.38 -15.15 6.57
CA GLN A 176 -16.09 -14.82 7.81
C GLN A 176 -17.02 -13.62 7.67
N GLN A 177 -17.02 -12.92 6.53
CA GLN A 177 -17.79 -11.69 6.37
C GLN A 177 -19.31 -11.94 6.41
N PRO A 178 -20.06 -11.24 7.26
CA PRO A 178 -21.50 -11.45 7.37
C PRO A 178 -22.32 -10.74 6.28
N ASP A 179 -21.79 -9.66 5.69
CA ASP A 179 -22.53 -8.80 4.75
C ASP A 179 -21.58 -8.01 3.81
N VAL A 180 -20.91 -8.71 2.90
CA VAL A 180 -19.98 -8.09 1.92
C VAL A 180 -20.65 -7.17 0.90
N ASP A 181 -21.98 -7.25 0.78
CA ASP A 181 -22.73 -6.39 -0.13
C ASP A 181 -22.77 -4.96 0.40
N GLN A 182 -22.75 -4.77 1.72
CA GLN A 182 -22.79 -3.45 2.36
C GLN A 182 -21.48 -3.03 3.02
N ARG A 183 -20.70 -3.97 3.58
CA ARG A 183 -19.56 -3.64 4.45
C ARG A 183 -18.44 -4.67 4.39
N LEU A 184 -17.25 -4.27 4.80
CA LEU A 184 -16.10 -5.17 4.96
C LEU A 184 -15.47 -4.95 6.34
N PHE A 185 -15.57 -5.94 7.21
CA PHE A 185 -14.80 -5.98 8.46
C PHE A 185 -13.36 -6.39 8.15
N GLN A 186 -12.40 -5.69 8.74
CA GLN A 186 -11.01 -5.77 8.32
C GLN A 186 -10.06 -6.34 9.37
N ILE A 187 -10.60 -6.88 10.48
CA ILE A 187 -9.84 -7.27 11.67
C ILE A 187 -10.29 -8.61 12.21
N THR A 188 -9.32 -9.48 12.51
CA THR A 188 -9.53 -10.66 13.37
C THR A 188 -8.66 -10.56 14.61
N ARG A 189 -8.97 -11.36 15.63
CA ARG A 189 -8.00 -11.65 16.70
C ARG A 189 -7.01 -12.74 16.25
N GLY A 190 -5.92 -12.93 16.99
CA GLY A 190 -5.00 -14.06 16.79
C GLY A 190 -5.64 -15.44 16.96
N THR A 191 -6.78 -15.54 17.65
CA THR A 191 -7.63 -16.73 17.68
C THR A 191 -8.33 -17.03 16.35
N GLY A 192 -8.31 -16.09 15.40
CA GLY A 192 -9.00 -16.16 14.12
C GLY A 192 -10.45 -15.65 14.14
N GLU A 193 -10.92 -15.11 15.27
CA GLU A 193 -12.26 -14.56 15.42
C GLU A 193 -12.39 -13.18 14.74
N LEU A 194 -13.38 -13.01 13.86
CA LEU A 194 -13.75 -11.71 13.28
C LEU A 194 -14.17 -10.71 14.37
N VAL A 195 -13.59 -9.51 14.34
CA VAL A 195 -13.96 -8.44 15.27
C VAL A 195 -15.10 -7.62 14.68
N THR A 196 -16.31 -7.82 15.22
CA THR A 196 -17.52 -7.08 14.82
C THR A 196 -18.05 -6.16 15.92
N ASP A 197 -17.54 -6.28 17.14
CA ASP A 197 -17.84 -5.39 18.27
C ASP A 197 -16.63 -4.49 18.54
N PHE A 198 -16.83 -3.18 18.39
CA PHE A 198 -15.77 -2.18 18.50
C PHE A 198 -16.34 -0.83 18.93
N PRO A 199 -15.49 0.05 19.50
CA PRO A 199 -15.92 1.40 19.87
C PRO A 199 -16.46 2.18 18.65
N PRO A 200 -17.66 2.78 18.72
CA PRO A 200 -18.21 3.54 17.59
C PRO A 200 -17.31 4.68 17.08
N ALA A 201 -16.53 5.29 17.98
CA ALA A 201 -15.57 6.34 17.64
C ALA A 201 -14.40 5.83 16.76
N GLU A 202 -14.17 4.52 16.73
CA GLU A 202 -13.09 3.86 15.98
C GLU A 202 -13.62 3.07 14.78
N ALA A 203 -14.91 3.17 14.44
CA ALA A 203 -15.56 2.31 13.45
C ALA A 203 -14.80 2.21 12.12
N ALA A 204 -14.27 3.31 11.58
CA ALA A 204 -13.50 3.32 10.33
C ALA A 204 -12.20 2.49 10.39
N LEU A 205 -11.68 2.20 11.58
CA LEU A 205 -10.54 1.31 11.80
C LEU A 205 -10.93 -0.17 11.77
N TYR A 206 -12.21 -0.52 11.90
CA TYR A 206 -12.67 -1.90 11.99
C TYR A 206 -13.52 -2.34 10.79
N VAL A 207 -14.28 -1.43 10.19
CA VAL A 207 -15.19 -1.72 9.10
C VAL A 207 -15.11 -0.65 8.02
N THR A 208 -15.19 -1.07 6.75
CA THR A 208 -15.39 -0.20 5.60
C THR A 208 -16.84 -0.31 5.15
N GLU A 209 -17.64 0.72 5.38
CA GLU A 209 -19.03 0.81 4.91
C GLU A 209 -19.06 1.33 3.45
N LYS A 210 -19.71 0.61 2.53
CA LYS A 210 -19.68 0.97 1.09
C LYS A 210 -20.35 2.31 0.76
N SER A 211 -21.31 2.74 1.58
CA SER A 211 -22.11 3.94 1.35
C SER A 211 -21.52 5.19 1.99
N ASP A 212 -20.48 5.06 2.83
CA ASP A 212 -19.89 6.18 3.56
C ASP A 212 -18.57 6.64 2.88
N PRO A 213 -18.46 7.90 2.43
CA PRO A 213 -17.23 8.42 1.81
C PRO A 213 -16.01 8.43 2.74
N TRP A 214 -16.22 8.49 4.06
CA TRP A 214 -15.14 8.67 5.04
C TRP A 214 -14.71 7.34 5.64
N GLN A 215 -14.46 6.35 4.77
CA GLN A 215 -14.03 5.02 5.15
C GLN A 215 -12.71 4.67 4.47
N HIS A 216 -12.06 3.61 4.96
CA HIS A 216 -10.81 3.08 4.42
C HIS A 216 -11.06 2.23 3.15
N HIS A 217 -11.48 2.89 2.07
CA HIS A 217 -11.84 2.26 0.79
C HIS A 217 -10.68 1.53 0.08
N PHE A 218 -9.46 1.64 0.61
CA PHE A 218 -8.26 1.00 0.08
C PHE A 218 -8.21 -0.51 0.36
N ASN A 219 -8.99 -1.01 1.32
CA ASN A 219 -8.89 -2.38 1.82
C ASN A 219 -9.15 -3.44 0.75
N GLY A 220 -10.18 -3.25 -0.09
CA GLY A 220 -10.45 -4.18 -1.19
C GLY A 220 -9.32 -4.20 -2.23
N GLY A 221 -8.80 -3.03 -2.59
CA GLY A 221 -7.73 -2.90 -3.58
C GLY A 221 -6.40 -3.51 -3.13
N ILE A 222 -5.99 -3.28 -1.87
CA ILE A 222 -4.73 -3.82 -1.36
C ILE A 222 -4.79 -5.35 -1.16
N ALA A 223 -5.95 -5.88 -0.75
CA ALA A 223 -6.17 -7.31 -0.65
C ALA A 223 -6.11 -7.99 -2.03
N ALA A 224 -6.78 -7.39 -3.03
CA ALA A 224 -6.69 -7.85 -4.41
C ALA A 224 -5.26 -7.81 -4.95
N ALA A 225 -4.46 -6.80 -4.60
CA ALA A 225 -3.07 -6.70 -5.01
C ALA A 225 -2.20 -7.84 -4.45
N LEU A 226 -2.30 -8.16 -3.15
CA LEU A 226 -1.59 -9.30 -2.56
C LEU A 226 -1.98 -10.62 -3.25
N LEU A 227 -3.28 -10.88 -3.35
CA LEU A 227 -3.81 -12.14 -3.86
C LEU A 227 -3.49 -12.34 -5.35
N ALA A 228 -3.58 -11.29 -6.17
CA ALA A 228 -3.15 -11.34 -7.56
C ALA A 228 -1.63 -11.57 -7.67
N GLY A 229 -0.83 -10.98 -6.77
CA GLY A 229 0.61 -11.25 -6.67
C GLY A 229 0.91 -12.72 -6.35
N LEU A 230 0.19 -13.30 -5.40
CA LEU A 230 0.32 -14.74 -5.07
C LEU A 230 -0.06 -15.63 -6.25
N PHE A 231 -1.16 -15.32 -6.95
CA PHE A 231 -1.52 -16.03 -8.18
C PHE A 231 -0.39 -15.98 -9.23
N LEU A 232 0.18 -14.80 -9.47
CA LEU A 232 1.29 -14.66 -10.43
C LEU A 232 2.55 -15.43 -10.00
N ALA A 233 2.76 -15.62 -8.69
CA ALA A 233 3.92 -16.33 -8.15
C ALA A 233 3.74 -17.85 -8.09
N THR A 234 2.54 -18.34 -7.76
CA THR A 234 2.29 -19.77 -7.53
C THR A 234 1.47 -20.45 -8.61
N GLY A 235 0.69 -19.69 -9.38
CA GLY A 235 -0.24 -20.21 -10.39
C GLY A 235 -1.52 -20.83 -9.81
N GLU A 236 -1.77 -20.71 -8.51
CA GLU A 236 -2.94 -21.32 -7.87
C GLU A 236 -4.20 -20.44 -8.03
N GLU A 237 -5.22 -20.99 -8.70
CA GLU A 237 -6.43 -20.26 -9.10
C GLU A 237 -7.27 -19.70 -7.93
N HIS A 238 -7.20 -20.31 -6.75
CA HIS A 238 -7.98 -19.81 -5.61
C HIS A 238 -7.52 -18.40 -5.19
N TRP A 239 -6.23 -18.08 -5.34
CA TRP A 239 -5.72 -16.73 -5.12
C TRP A 239 -6.37 -15.73 -6.07
N LEU A 240 -6.49 -16.08 -7.34
CA LEU A 240 -7.13 -15.23 -8.35
C LEU A 240 -8.62 -15.03 -8.06
N GLN A 241 -9.33 -16.10 -7.69
CA GLN A 241 -10.74 -16.03 -7.31
C GLN A 241 -10.96 -15.11 -6.09
N SER A 242 -10.12 -15.23 -5.07
CA SER A 242 -10.17 -14.37 -3.88
C SER A 242 -9.81 -12.91 -4.23
N ALA A 243 -8.86 -12.69 -5.12
CA ALA A 243 -8.52 -11.34 -5.61
C ALA A 243 -9.71 -10.69 -6.33
N HIS A 244 -10.43 -11.44 -7.17
CA HIS A 244 -11.66 -10.97 -7.83
C HIS A 244 -12.72 -10.52 -6.82
N ASN A 245 -12.92 -11.29 -5.75
CA ASN A 245 -13.91 -10.98 -4.72
C ASN A 245 -13.60 -9.65 -4.00
N TYR A 246 -12.36 -9.46 -3.56
CA TYR A 246 -11.93 -8.22 -2.90
C TYR A 246 -11.93 -7.01 -3.85
N GLN A 247 -11.50 -7.20 -5.10
CA GLN A 247 -11.54 -6.12 -6.08
C GLN A 247 -12.99 -5.76 -6.43
N ALA A 248 -13.89 -6.74 -6.53
CA ALA A 248 -15.31 -6.49 -6.75
C ALA A 248 -15.90 -5.67 -5.59
N PHE A 249 -15.54 -5.96 -4.33
CA PHE A 249 -15.93 -5.10 -3.20
C PHE A 249 -15.50 -3.64 -3.45
N SER A 250 -14.23 -3.42 -3.78
CA SER A 250 -13.70 -2.06 -4.03
C SER A 250 -14.38 -1.35 -5.21
N MET A 251 -14.63 -2.06 -6.31
CA MET A 251 -15.22 -1.49 -7.54
C MET A 251 -16.73 -1.26 -7.43
N THR A 252 -17.41 -1.99 -6.54
CA THR A 252 -18.87 -1.86 -6.31
C THR A 252 -19.21 -0.95 -5.14
N THR A 253 -18.22 -0.49 -4.37
CA THR A 253 -18.40 0.64 -3.47
C THR A 253 -18.89 1.86 -4.25
N ASP A 254 -19.88 2.56 -3.69
CA ASP A 254 -20.57 3.68 -4.34
C ASP A 254 -19.60 4.78 -4.81
N ALA A 255 -20.06 5.68 -5.68
CA ALA A 255 -19.31 6.85 -6.15
C ALA A 255 -18.74 7.70 -4.99
N CYS A 256 -19.28 7.56 -3.78
CA CYS A 256 -18.81 8.23 -2.58
C CYS A 256 -17.32 7.94 -2.26
N GLN A 257 -16.76 6.79 -2.64
CA GLN A 257 -15.36 6.47 -2.34
C GLN A 257 -14.37 7.45 -2.97
N PHE A 258 -14.73 8.04 -4.12
CA PHE A 258 -13.89 8.99 -4.85
C PHE A 258 -13.87 10.39 -4.21
N ARG A 259 -14.64 10.60 -3.14
CA ARG A 259 -14.60 11.82 -2.31
C ARG A 259 -13.45 11.80 -1.31
N SER A 260 -12.75 10.67 -1.18
CA SER A 260 -11.70 10.43 -0.21
C SER A 260 -10.45 9.90 -0.88
N MET A 261 -9.30 10.37 -0.40
CA MET A 261 -7.98 9.88 -0.78
C MET A 261 -7.76 8.40 -0.40
N GLN A 262 -8.64 7.87 0.46
CA GLN A 262 -8.59 6.48 0.91
C GLN A 262 -9.03 5.47 -0.17
N THR A 263 -9.38 5.87 -1.40
CA THR A 263 -9.60 4.95 -2.54
C THR A 263 -8.29 4.54 -3.24
N CYS A 264 -7.16 5.16 -2.90
CA CYS A 264 -5.90 5.13 -3.65
C CYS A 264 -5.38 3.73 -4.07
N LYS A 265 -5.60 2.69 -3.24
CA LYS A 265 -5.09 1.34 -3.51
C LYS A 265 -5.99 0.52 -4.45
N SER A 266 -7.18 1.01 -4.79
CA SER A 266 -8.11 0.33 -5.69
C SER A 266 -7.52 0.14 -7.11
N GLY A 267 -6.73 1.10 -7.57
CA GLY A 267 -6.05 1.03 -8.88
C GLY A 267 -4.94 0.00 -8.93
N TRP A 268 -4.32 -0.30 -7.78
CA TRP A 268 -3.24 -1.29 -7.68
C TRP A 268 -3.77 -2.72 -7.86
N GLY A 269 -4.81 -3.09 -7.09
CA GLY A 269 -5.47 -4.39 -7.24
C GLY A 269 -6.04 -4.61 -8.64
N ALA A 270 -6.75 -3.61 -9.19
CA ALA A 270 -7.24 -3.67 -10.56
C ALA A 270 -6.11 -3.81 -11.59
N GLY A 271 -5.03 -3.05 -11.45
CA GLY A 271 -3.92 -3.11 -12.40
C GLY A 271 -3.23 -4.48 -12.42
N LEU A 272 -3.02 -5.09 -11.26
CA LEU A 272 -2.49 -6.46 -11.18
C LEU A 272 -3.46 -7.50 -11.73
N LEU A 273 -4.76 -7.37 -11.50
CA LEU A 273 -5.76 -8.24 -12.10
C LEU A 273 -5.83 -8.10 -13.63
N TRP A 274 -5.63 -6.89 -14.16
CA TRP A 274 -5.45 -6.68 -15.59
C TRP A 274 -4.19 -7.41 -16.09
N VAL A 275 -3.06 -7.24 -15.40
CA VAL A 275 -1.81 -7.94 -15.73
C VAL A 275 -1.96 -9.46 -15.68
N ALA A 276 -2.71 -10.01 -14.72
CA ALA A 276 -2.94 -11.44 -14.59
C ALA A 276 -3.91 -11.98 -15.65
N THR A 277 -5.04 -11.30 -15.87
CA THR A 277 -6.18 -11.88 -16.62
C THR A 277 -6.39 -11.32 -18.01
N GLY A 278 -5.99 -10.07 -18.28
CA GLY A 278 -6.36 -9.38 -19.50
C GLY A 278 -7.86 -9.01 -19.56
N THR A 279 -8.56 -8.97 -18.43
CA THR A 279 -9.99 -8.62 -18.40
C THR A 279 -10.19 -7.10 -18.48
N PRO A 280 -10.92 -6.57 -19.49
CA PRO A 280 -11.02 -5.12 -19.74
C PRO A 280 -11.57 -4.29 -18.57
N VAL A 281 -12.49 -4.83 -17.77
CA VAL A 281 -13.09 -4.10 -16.65
C VAL A 281 -12.04 -3.62 -15.63
N TYR A 282 -10.96 -4.40 -15.44
CA TYR A 282 -9.87 -4.03 -14.55
C TYR A 282 -8.97 -2.96 -15.16
N ARG A 283 -8.66 -3.07 -16.46
CA ARG A 283 -7.93 -2.03 -17.20
C ARG A 283 -8.65 -0.69 -17.11
N ASP A 284 -9.95 -0.69 -17.36
CA ASP A 284 -10.76 0.53 -17.38
C ASP A 284 -10.84 1.16 -15.97
N TRP A 285 -10.91 0.33 -14.93
CA TRP A 285 -10.81 0.81 -13.55
C TRP A 285 -9.42 1.38 -13.21
N THR A 286 -8.35 0.75 -13.70
CA THR A 286 -6.97 1.26 -13.56
C THR A 286 -6.82 2.62 -14.25
N TYR A 287 -7.39 2.81 -15.46
CA TYR A 287 -7.45 4.12 -16.12
C TYR A 287 -8.23 5.15 -15.29
N ARG A 288 -9.40 4.77 -14.76
CA ARG A 288 -10.22 5.64 -13.91
C ARG A 288 -9.42 6.14 -12.70
N MET A 289 -8.68 5.25 -12.04
CA MET A 289 -7.83 5.62 -10.91
C MET A 289 -6.67 6.53 -11.32
N GLY A 290 -6.04 6.27 -12.48
CA GLY A 290 -5.01 7.16 -13.04
C GLY A 290 -5.54 8.58 -13.28
N HIS A 291 -6.71 8.71 -13.90
CA HIS A 291 -7.37 10.01 -14.10
C HIS A 291 -7.70 10.70 -12.78
N TRP A 292 -8.23 9.95 -11.81
CA TRP A 292 -8.54 10.51 -10.51
C TRP A 292 -7.31 11.09 -9.80
N PHE A 293 -6.14 10.42 -9.86
CA PHE A 293 -4.90 10.98 -9.32
C PHE A 293 -4.49 12.29 -10.01
N VAL A 294 -4.60 12.35 -11.35
CA VAL A 294 -4.30 13.57 -12.12
C VAL A 294 -5.22 14.72 -11.71
N GLU A 295 -6.52 14.46 -11.57
CA GLU A 295 -7.52 15.48 -11.21
C GLU A 295 -7.33 16.07 -9.81
N HIS A 296 -6.72 15.30 -8.89
CA HIS A 296 -6.54 15.71 -7.49
C HIS A 296 -5.12 16.20 -7.18
N GLN A 297 -4.24 16.30 -8.18
CA GLN A 297 -2.89 16.82 -8.01
C GLN A 297 -2.91 18.36 -7.96
N PHE A 298 -2.15 18.94 -7.03
CA PHE A 298 -1.94 20.39 -6.97
C PHE A 298 -0.98 20.86 -8.09
N GLU A 299 -1.00 22.15 -8.40
CA GLU A 299 -0.23 22.74 -9.51
C GLU A 299 1.30 22.54 -9.38
N ASP A 300 1.81 22.55 -8.14
CA ASP A 300 3.23 22.31 -7.82
C ASP A 300 3.60 20.82 -7.78
N GLY A 301 2.64 19.92 -8.00
CA GLY A 301 2.85 18.48 -8.16
C GLY A 301 2.56 17.62 -6.92
N HIS A 302 2.28 18.21 -5.76
CA HIS A 302 1.96 17.41 -4.57
C HIS A 302 0.49 16.98 -4.52
N TRP A 303 0.21 16.07 -3.58
CA TRP A 303 -1.15 15.75 -3.14
C TRP A 303 -1.29 16.04 -1.65
N GLU A 304 -2.53 16.23 -1.22
CA GLU A 304 -2.89 16.33 0.19
C GLU A 304 -3.84 15.17 0.54
N ASN A 305 -3.82 14.72 1.80
CA ASN A 305 -4.80 13.74 2.26
C ASN A 305 -6.20 14.38 2.39
N THR A 306 -7.23 13.55 2.53
CA THR A 306 -8.62 13.97 2.70
C THR A 306 -8.74 14.90 3.91
N LYS A 307 -9.26 16.11 3.70
CA LYS A 307 -9.42 17.11 4.77
C LYS A 307 -10.32 16.67 5.92
N PHE A 308 -11.18 15.66 5.71
CA PHE A 308 -11.93 15.02 6.78
C PHE A 308 -11.01 14.37 7.83
N TRP A 309 -9.97 13.66 7.39
CA TRP A 309 -9.02 12.97 8.25
C TRP A 309 -7.83 13.84 8.65
N THR A 310 -7.42 14.74 7.76
CA THR A 310 -6.29 15.63 7.97
C THR A 310 -6.72 17.06 7.60
N PRO A 311 -7.46 17.76 8.49
CA PRO A 311 -8.03 19.07 8.17
C PRO A 311 -7.00 20.14 7.83
N GLN A 312 -5.82 20.05 8.45
CA GLN A 312 -4.70 20.98 8.26
C GLN A 312 -3.43 20.15 8.04
N PRO A 313 -3.20 19.62 6.83
CA PRO A 313 -2.05 18.77 6.57
C PRO A 313 -0.76 19.56 6.73
N SER A 314 0.19 18.97 7.42
CA SER A 314 1.57 19.45 7.49
C SER A 314 2.31 19.16 6.18
N ARG A 315 3.52 19.72 6.03
CA ARG A 315 4.38 19.41 4.89
C ARG A 315 4.79 17.93 4.87
N GLU A 316 4.95 17.34 6.05
CA GLU A 316 5.26 15.93 6.25
C GLU A 316 4.09 15.03 5.84
N ASP A 317 2.84 15.44 6.14
CA ASP A 317 1.65 14.73 5.65
C ASP A 317 1.57 14.76 4.12
N ASN A 318 1.84 15.93 3.52
CA ASN A 318 1.90 16.08 2.07
C ASN A 318 3.03 15.25 1.45
N LEU A 319 4.16 15.10 2.14
CA LEU A 319 5.27 14.25 1.69
C LEU A 319 4.84 12.79 1.66
N GLU A 320 4.26 12.29 2.74
CA GLU A 320 3.84 10.90 2.85
C GLU A 320 2.81 10.51 1.78
N ILE A 321 1.78 11.33 1.60
CA ILE A 321 0.73 11.06 0.60
C ILE A 321 1.25 11.23 -0.83
N THR A 322 2.13 12.22 -1.09
CA THR A 322 2.73 12.39 -2.42
C THR A 322 3.63 11.22 -2.77
N ALA A 323 4.42 10.71 -1.83
CA ALA A 323 5.22 9.50 -2.04
C ALA A 323 4.35 8.27 -2.33
N GLU A 324 3.23 8.12 -1.62
CA GLU A 324 2.25 7.06 -1.90
C GLU A 324 1.63 7.18 -3.29
N PHE A 325 1.28 8.39 -3.71
CA PHE A 325 0.57 8.59 -4.97
C PHE A 325 1.50 8.55 -6.19
N VAL A 326 2.75 8.98 -6.05
CA VAL A 326 3.80 8.73 -7.04
C VAL A 326 4.01 7.22 -7.21
N MET A 327 4.08 6.46 -6.11
CA MET A 327 4.18 5.00 -6.16
C MET A 327 2.97 4.36 -6.85
N HIS A 328 1.75 4.79 -6.54
CA HIS A 328 0.55 4.28 -7.20
C HIS A 328 0.50 4.62 -8.69
N LEU A 329 0.80 5.85 -9.09
CA LEU A 329 0.87 6.23 -10.50
C LEU A 329 1.97 5.47 -11.26
N GLY A 330 3.13 5.26 -10.64
CA GLY A 330 4.21 4.46 -11.21
C GLY A 330 3.76 3.02 -11.49
N HIS A 331 3.08 2.38 -10.54
CA HIS A 331 2.49 1.06 -10.75
C HIS A 331 1.38 1.05 -11.79
N ILE A 332 0.47 2.03 -11.77
CA ILE A 332 -0.59 2.16 -12.79
C ILE A 332 0.01 2.23 -14.20
N LEU A 333 1.05 3.04 -14.40
CA LEU A 333 1.77 3.14 -15.66
C LEU A 333 2.35 1.79 -16.07
N GLN A 334 3.07 1.12 -15.16
CA GLN A 334 3.65 -0.21 -15.43
C GLN A 334 2.58 -1.23 -15.84
N PHE A 335 1.47 -1.33 -15.11
CA PHE A 335 0.40 -2.28 -15.41
C PHE A 335 -0.28 -1.99 -16.74
N LEU A 336 -0.58 -0.72 -17.00
CA LEU A 336 -1.18 -0.24 -18.24
C LEU A 336 -0.21 -0.23 -19.42
N GLU A 337 1.07 -0.54 -19.23
CA GLU A 337 2.08 -0.77 -20.27
C GLU A 337 2.35 -2.26 -20.50
N ALA A 338 2.31 -3.08 -19.45
CA ALA A 338 2.71 -4.48 -19.47
C ALA A 338 1.91 -5.39 -20.41
N ARG A 339 0.63 -5.10 -20.67
CA ARG A 339 -0.20 -5.89 -21.60
C ARG A 339 -0.72 -5.05 -22.76
N GLU A 340 -0.44 -5.45 -23.99
CA GLU A 340 -1.14 -4.90 -25.16
C GLU A 340 -2.63 -5.28 -25.11
N ASP A 341 -3.50 -4.36 -25.55
CA ASP A 341 -4.89 -4.70 -25.87
C ASP A 341 -4.85 -5.73 -27.00
N SER A 342 -4.91 -7.02 -26.67
CA SER A 342 -5.13 -8.03 -27.69
C SER A 342 -6.54 -7.80 -28.28
N PRO A 343 -6.66 -7.73 -29.62
CA PRO A 343 -7.90 -7.37 -30.30
C PRO A 343 -9.07 -8.31 -30.02
#